data_AF-A0A950AGK1-F1
#
_entry.id   AF-A0A950AGK1-F1
#
_cell.length_a   1.000
_cell.length_b   1.000
_cell.length_c   1.000
_cell.angle_alpha   90.00
_cell.angle_beta   90.00
_cell.angle_gamma   90.00
#
_symmetry.space_group_name_H-M   'P 1'
#
loop_
_entity.id
_entity.type
_entity.pdbx_description
1 polymer ?
#
loop_
_entity_poly.entity_id
_entity_poly.type
_entity_poly.pdbx_seq_one_letter_code
_entity_poly.pdbx_strand_id
1 'polypeptide(L)'
;MVYSTEEPFCENDVYRNAAQDPTLDRILAVRTESMIAVPLYFARECRGVISCVRLGNSDSVTTIPEGFTMESMHEIILASTVLSSLFDYKLLSGVLGWERF
;
A
#
# COMPACT_ATOMS: atom_id res chain seq x y z
N MET A 1 9.11 6.15 -3.67
CA MET A 1 10.16 5.17 -3.31
C MET A 1 9.75 3.78 -3.79
N VAL A 2 8.73 3.14 -3.21
CA VAL A 2 8.27 1.77 -3.55
C VAL A 2 7.98 1.54 -5.05
N TYR A 3 7.34 2.48 -5.73
CA TYR A 3 7.10 2.34 -7.18
C TYR A 3 8.39 2.28 -8.01
N SER A 4 9.44 3.00 -7.57
CA SER A 4 10.72 3.08 -8.28
C SER A 4 11.67 1.96 -7.89
N THR A 5 11.62 1.52 -6.62
CA THR A 5 12.48 0.45 -6.10
C THR A 5 11.88 -0.93 -6.35
N GLU A 6 10.57 -1.03 -6.54
CA GLU A 6 9.85 -2.30 -6.68
C GLU A 6 9.99 -3.22 -5.45
N GLU A 7 10.40 -2.65 -4.32
CA GLU A 7 10.59 -3.37 -3.07
C GLU A 7 9.48 -3.01 -2.08
N PRO A 8 8.82 -4.01 -1.47
CA PRO A 8 7.85 -3.76 -0.41
C PRO A 8 8.55 -3.11 0.78
N PHE A 9 7.85 -2.17 1.42
CA PHE A 9 8.38 -1.35 2.48
C PHE A 9 7.38 -1.29 3.63
N CYS A 10 7.88 -1.42 4.85
CA CYS A 10 7.09 -1.28 6.07
C CYS A 10 7.81 -0.27 6.97
N GLU A 11 7.12 0.80 7.34
CA GLU A 11 7.61 1.84 8.23
C GLU A 11 6.65 2.01 9.39
N ASN A 12 7.18 1.93 10.61
CA ASN A 12 6.39 1.98 11.83
C ASN A 12 6.47 3.36 12.51
N ASP A 13 7.44 4.20 12.13
CA ASP A 13 7.60 5.56 12.62
C ASP A 13 7.51 6.57 11.46
N VAL A 14 6.45 6.47 10.65
CA VAL A 14 6.24 7.27 9.43
C VAL A 14 6.27 8.77 9.76
N TYR A 15 5.64 9.16 10.86
CA TYR A 15 5.63 10.54 11.36
C TYR A 15 7.02 11.13 11.66
N ARG A 16 8.05 10.30 11.86
CA ARG A 16 9.44 10.77 12.07
C ARG A 16 10.21 10.90 10.77
N ASN A 17 9.69 10.34 9.69
CA ASN A 17 10.38 10.28 8.43
C ASN A 17 10.26 11.63 7.69
N ALA A 18 11.37 12.37 7.64
CA ALA A 18 11.45 13.66 6.95
C ALA A 18 11.22 13.57 5.43
N ALA A 19 11.30 12.37 4.84
CA ALA A 19 11.01 12.16 3.42
C ALA A 19 9.52 11.94 3.12
N GLN A 20 8.66 11.85 4.15
CA GLN A 20 7.21 11.77 3.96
C GLN A 20 6.64 13.14 3.55
N ASP A 21 5.77 13.16 2.55
CA ASP A 21 5.00 14.36 2.21
C ASP A 21 3.82 14.52 3.18
N PRO A 22 3.79 15.57 4.02
CA PRO A 22 2.71 15.80 4.99
C PRO A 22 1.45 16.41 4.36
N THR A 23 1.41 16.62 3.05
CA THR A 23 0.30 17.31 2.38
C THR A 23 -1.03 16.57 2.56
N LEU A 24 -1.05 15.24 2.39
CA LEU A 24 -2.27 14.44 2.56
C LEU A 24 -2.75 14.43 4.02
N ASP A 25 -1.83 14.21 4.95
CA ASP A 25 -2.07 14.26 6.40
C ASP A 25 -2.67 15.61 6.82
N ARG A 26 -2.15 16.71 6.27
CA ARG A 26 -2.67 18.07 6.52
C ARG A 26 -4.08 18.29 5.97
N ILE A 27 -4.35 17.81 4.75
CA ILE A 27 -5.67 17.95 4.12
C ILE A 27 -6.73 17.16 4.89
N LEU A 28 -6.36 15.96 5.34
CA LEU A 28 -7.27 15.05 6.04
C LEU A 28 -7.31 15.30 7.56
N ALA A 29 -6.46 16.19 8.08
CA ALA A 29 -6.29 16.46 9.51
C ALA A 29 -5.99 15.19 10.34
N VAL A 30 -5.30 14.22 9.75
CA VAL A 30 -4.87 12.96 10.37
C VAL A 30 -3.36 12.89 10.44
N ARG A 31 -2.83 12.00 11.28
CA ARG A 31 -1.39 11.71 11.34
C ARG A 31 -1.16 10.27 10.92
N THR A 32 -0.35 10.04 9.88
CA THR A 32 0.07 8.69 9.53
C THR A 32 1.15 8.21 10.50
N GLU A 33 0.85 7.17 11.27
CA GLU A 33 1.76 6.65 12.29
C GLU A 33 2.64 5.56 11.73
N SER A 34 2.02 4.58 11.05
CA SER A 34 2.70 3.46 10.41
C SER A 34 2.11 3.21 9.02
N MET A 35 2.91 2.65 8.12
CA MET A 35 2.57 2.40 6.74
C MET A 35 3.26 1.14 6.21
N ILE A 36 2.49 0.27 5.55
CA ILE A 36 3.00 -0.72 4.61
C ILE A 36 2.74 -0.19 3.20
N ALA A 37 3.71 -0.34 2.30
CA ALA A 37 3.57 -0.07 0.89
C ALA A 37 4.16 -1.21 0.08
N VAL A 38 3.35 -1.82 -0.79
CA VAL A 38 3.73 -2.97 -1.62
C VAL A 38 3.47 -2.64 -3.08
N PRO A 39 4.39 -2.94 -4.00
CA PRO A 39 4.15 -2.76 -5.43
C PRO A 39 2.97 -3.62 -5.92
N LEU A 40 2.21 -3.08 -6.87
CA LEU A 40 1.14 -3.78 -7.57
C LEU A 40 1.57 -4.01 -9.02
N TYR A 41 1.51 -5.26 -9.45
CA TYR A 41 1.91 -5.68 -10.78
C TYR A 41 0.69 -6.11 -11.59
N PHE A 42 0.67 -5.75 -12.87
CA PHE A 42 -0.18 -6.42 -13.85
C PHE A 42 0.38 -6.16 -15.25
N ALA A 43 0.07 -7.05 -16.18
CA ALA A 43 0.64 -7.07 -17.52
C ALA A 43 2.18 -7.06 -17.51
N ARG A 44 2.79 -7.74 -16.53
CA ARG A 44 4.26 -7.85 -16.32
C ARG A 44 4.99 -6.54 -16.02
N GLU A 45 4.29 -5.50 -15.61
CA GLU A 45 4.89 -4.22 -15.22
C GLU A 45 4.39 -3.79 -13.83
N CYS A 46 5.24 -3.06 -13.10
CA CYS A 46 4.81 -2.35 -11.89
C CYS A 46 3.89 -1.20 -12.32
N ARG A 47 2.63 -1.26 -11.91
CA ARG A 47 1.58 -0.33 -12.38
C ARG A 47 1.04 0.55 -11.27
N GLY A 48 1.42 0.26 -10.03
CA GLY A 48 0.99 1.04 -8.89
C GLY A 48 1.57 0.52 -7.59
N VAL A 49 1.03 1.04 -6.50
CA VAL A 49 1.41 0.67 -5.13
C VAL A 49 0.14 0.53 -4.32
N ILE A 50 0.04 -0.56 -3.56
CA ILE A 50 -0.96 -0.72 -2.51
C ILE A 50 -0.33 -0.20 -1.23
N SER A 51 -1.00 0.74 -0.57
CA SER A 51 -0.58 1.26 0.72
C SER A 51 -1.63 0.97 1.78
N CYS A 52 -1.16 0.43 2.91
CA CYS A 52 -1.94 0.26 4.12
C CYS A 52 -1.37 1.20 5.17
N VAL A 53 -2.17 2.12 5.67
CA VAL A 53 -1.76 3.13 6.66
C VAL A 53 -2.53 2.94 7.95
N ARG A 54 -1.87 3.14 9.09
CA ARG A 54 -2.52 3.32 10.38
C ARG A 54 -2.50 4.81 10.70
N LEU A 55 -3.69 5.35 10.86
CA LEU A 55 -3.91 6.76 11.15
C LEU A 55 -4.10 6.93 12.65
N GLY A 56 -3.34 7.84 13.23
CA GLY A 56 -3.54 8.33 14.59
C GLY A 56 -4.40 9.60 14.59
N ASN A 57 -5.12 9.81 15.69
CA ASN A 57 -5.71 11.12 15.97
C ASN A 57 -4.61 12.08 16.42
N SER A 58 -4.64 13.31 15.91
CA SER A 58 -3.67 14.36 16.26
C SER A 58 -3.70 14.73 17.75
N ASP A 59 -4.81 14.47 18.46
CA ASP A 59 -5.03 14.86 19.86
C ASP A 59 -4.61 13.80 20.91
N SER A 60 -4.39 12.54 20.54
CA SER A 60 -4.10 11.46 21.50
C SER A 60 -2.61 11.11 21.54
N VAL A 61 -1.85 11.85 22.36
CA VAL A 61 -0.39 11.71 22.53
C VAL A 61 0.02 10.45 23.34
N THR A 62 -0.94 9.73 23.93
CA THR A 62 -0.65 8.84 25.08
C THR A 62 -0.48 7.35 24.78
N THR A 63 -0.63 6.90 23.55
CA THR A 63 -0.44 5.48 23.19
C THR A 63 0.64 5.35 22.14
N ILE A 64 1.69 4.58 22.46
CA ILE A 64 2.69 4.17 21.46
C ILE A 64 1.93 3.42 20.37
N PRO A 65 1.96 3.89 19.11
CA PRO A 65 1.26 3.22 18.02
C PRO A 65 1.78 1.79 17.92
N GLU A 66 0.90 0.81 17.97
CA GLU A 66 1.28 -0.53 17.55
C GLU A 66 1.72 -0.44 16.09
N GLY A 67 2.93 -0.88 15.79
CA GLY A 67 3.44 -0.94 14.42
C GLY A 67 2.75 -2.04 13.62
N PHE A 68 3.06 -2.11 12.34
CA PHE A 68 2.81 -3.30 11.54
C PHE A 68 3.84 -4.38 11.86
N THR A 69 3.38 -5.63 11.92
CA THR A 69 4.24 -6.80 12.06
C THR A 69 4.67 -7.30 10.67
N MET A 70 5.70 -8.15 10.65
CA MET A 70 6.12 -8.82 9.41
C MET A 70 5.02 -9.71 8.82
N GLU A 71 4.16 -10.29 9.66
CA GLU A 71 3.01 -11.08 9.22
C GLU A 71 2.02 -10.22 8.44
N SER A 72 1.70 -9.02 8.94
CA SER A 72 0.85 -8.07 8.21
C SER A 72 1.47 -7.70 6.86
N MET A 73 2.79 -7.50 6.78
CA MET A 73 3.46 -7.22 5.50
C MET A 73 3.30 -8.41 4.53
N HIS A 74 3.49 -9.63 5.01
CA HIS A 74 3.34 -10.83 4.18
C HIS A 74 1.92 -11.01 3.67
N GLU A 75 0.90 -10.74 4.50
CA GLU A 75 -0.50 -10.76 4.07
C GLU A 75 -0.80 -9.76 2.95
N ILE A 76 -0.26 -8.53 3.04
CA ILE A 76 -0.45 -7.52 1.99
C ILE A 76 0.29 -7.91 0.69
N ILE A 77 1.46 -8.53 0.79
CA ILE A 77 2.18 -9.08 -0.39
C ILE A 77 1.34 -10.16 -1.07
N LEU A 78 0.75 -11.07 -0.29
CA LEU A 78 -0.17 -12.10 -0.82
C LEU A 78 -1.40 -11.46 -1.47
N ALA A 79 -2.02 -10.49 -0.81
CA ALA A 79 -3.17 -9.76 -1.34
C ALA A 79 -2.84 -9.05 -2.66
N SER A 80 -1.67 -8.38 -2.75
CA SER A 80 -1.19 -7.76 -3.99
C SER A 80 -1.04 -8.79 -5.10
N THR A 81 -0.49 -9.97 -4.80
CA THR A 81 -0.30 -11.05 -5.78
C THR A 81 -1.63 -11.59 -6.31
N VAL A 82 -2.62 -11.76 -5.43
CA VAL A 82 -3.96 -12.22 -5.82
C VAL A 82 -4.67 -11.16 -6.68
N LEU A 83 -4.60 -9.89 -6.28
CA LEU A 83 -5.16 -8.78 -7.07
C LEU A 83 -4.48 -8.66 -8.44
N SER A 84 -3.16 -8.79 -8.49
CA SER A 84 -2.37 -8.81 -9.73
C SER A 84 -2.88 -9.89 -10.68
N SER A 85 -3.09 -11.11 -10.15
CA SER A 85 -3.60 -12.25 -10.91
C SER A 85 -5.03 -12.02 -11.42
N LEU A 86 -5.89 -11.39 -10.63
CA LEU A 86 -7.25 -11.03 -11.04
C LEU A 86 -7.26 -9.96 -12.12
N PHE A 87 -6.39 -8.95 -12.01
CA PHE A 87 -6.25 -7.93 -13.05
C PHE A 87 -5.73 -8.54 -14.35
N ASP A 88 -4.71 -9.39 -14.30
CA ASP A 88 -4.20 -10.09 -15.47
C ASP A 88 -5.28 -10.95 -16.13
N TYR A 89 -6.04 -11.70 -15.34
CA TYR A 89 -7.16 -12.50 -15.85
C TYR A 89 -8.18 -11.62 -16.56
N LYS A 90 -8.58 -10.50 -15.95
CA LYS A 90 -9.59 -9.59 -16.51
C LYS A 90 -9.08 -8.87 -17.77
N LEU A 91 -7.82 -8.47 -17.79
CA LEU A 91 -7.21 -7.85 -18.96
C LEU A 91 -7.14 -8.85 -20.12
N LEU A 92 -6.72 -10.09 -19.86
CA LEU A 92 -6.68 -11.15 -20.86
C LEU A 92 -8.08 -11.51 -21.35
N SER A 93 -9.07 -11.64 -20.46
CA SER A 93 -10.45 -11.93 -20.86
C SER A 93 -11.05 -10.81 -21.71
N GLY A 94 -10.73 -9.56 -21.41
CA GLY A 94 -11.12 -8.41 -22.23
C GLY A 94 -10.47 -8.43 -23.62
N VAL A 95 -9.16 -8.69 -23.70
CA VAL A 95 -8.42 -8.76 -24.98
C VAL A 95 -8.90 -9.93 -25.85
N LEU A 96 -9.18 -11.08 -25.24
CA LEU A 96 -9.67 -12.28 -25.95
C LEU A 96 -11.15 -12.20 -26.30
N GLY A 97 -11.88 -11.19 -25.81
CA GLY A 97 -13.32 -11.04 -26.03
C GLY A 97 -14.18 -12.05 -25.28
N TRP A 98 -13.66 -12.66 -24.21
CA TRP A 98 -14.39 -13.63 -23.39
C TRP A 98 -15.43 -12.99 -22.46
N GLU A 99 -15.44 -11.67 -22.29
CA GLU A 99 -16.51 -10.95 -21.55
C GLU A 99 -17.86 -10.86 -22.32
N ARG A 100 -18.01 -11.57 -23.45
CA ARG A 100 -19.25 -11.65 -24.24
C ARG A 100 -19.89 -13.05 -24.22
N PHE A 101 -20.09 -13.67 -23.06
CA PHE A 101 -21.10 -14.74 -22.88
C PHE A 101 -21.62 -14.76 -21.44
#